data_AF-A0A937YK92-F1
#
_entry.id   AF-A0A937YK92-F1
#
_cell.length_a   1.000
_cell.length_b   1.000
_cell.length_c   1.000
_cell.angle_alpha   90.00
_cell.angle_beta   90.00
_cell.angle_gamma   90.00
#
_symmetry.space_group_name_H-M   'P 1'
#
loop_
_entity.id
_entity.type
_entity.pdbx_description
1 polymer ?
#
loop_
_entity_poly.entity_id
_entity_poly.type
_entity_poly.pdbx_seq_one_letter_code
_entity_poly.pdbx_strand_id
1 'polypeptide(L)'
;MADPMGDEGARGEVVTLPGAVHRYQLRVFYEDTDAAGIVYYANYLKFIERARTEMMREAGVSHSQLMAQKGVAFIVRRCLADFRAPARLDDLLEVRTRILAIGGASIEAEQVVWHGQDSLVRCEIKLGCIDRAGRPARLPEAVHAALARFKPREQRN
;
A
#
# COMPACT_ATOMS: atom_id res chain seq x y z
N MET A 1 -6.32 35.51 24.21
CA MET A 1 -6.49 34.65 25.38
C MET A 1 -6.57 33.23 24.84
N ALA A 2 -5.51 32.46 25.11
CA ALA A 2 -5.21 31.07 24.71
C ALA A 2 -5.12 30.71 23.21
N ASP A 3 -3.92 30.85 22.64
CA ASP A 3 -3.16 29.71 22.09
C ASP A 3 -1.67 29.98 22.46
N PRO A 4 -0.84 28.98 22.86
CA PRO A 4 -0.42 27.90 21.98
C PRO A 4 -0.30 26.53 22.69
N MET A 5 -1.09 25.53 22.30
CA MET A 5 -0.67 24.14 22.50
C MET A 5 0.24 23.73 21.34
N GLY A 6 1.55 23.68 21.61
CA GLY A 6 2.51 23.04 20.74
C GLY A 6 2.15 21.56 20.59
N ASP A 7 1.64 21.19 19.42
CA ASP A 7 1.54 19.80 18.98
C ASP A 7 2.96 19.32 18.64
N GLU A 8 3.74 18.96 19.66
CA GLU A 8 4.86 18.04 19.50
C GLU A 8 4.28 16.63 19.28
N GLY A 9 3.54 16.48 18.18
CA GLY A 9 2.95 15.23 17.76
C GLY A 9 4.04 14.17 17.62
N ALA A 10 3.73 12.95 18.07
CA ALA A 10 4.57 11.78 17.98
C ALA A 10 5.21 11.66 16.59
N ARG A 11 6.48 12.05 16.48
CA ARG A 11 7.22 12.01 15.22
C ARG A 11 7.37 10.55 14.82
N GLY A 12 6.78 10.19 13.68
CA GLY A 12 6.90 8.85 13.13
C GLY A 12 8.37 8.54 12.84
N GLU A 13 8.80 7.31 13.12
CA GLU A 13 10.16 6.89 12.77
C GLU A 13 10.40 7.04 11.25
N VAL A 14 11.55 7.58 10.85
CA VAL A 14 11.92 7.70 9.43
C VAL A 14 12.31 6.31 8.91
N VAL A 15 11.35 5.55 8.37
CA VAL A 15 11.62 4.25 7.73
C VAL A 15 12.10 4.44 6.30
N THR A 16 13.36 4.16 5.99
CA THR A 16 13.77 4.15 4.57
C THR A 16 13.31 2.87 3.88
N LEU A 17 12.70 3.00 2.70
CA LEU A 17 12.44 1.89 1.80
C LEU A 17 13.48 1.93 0.66
N PRO A 18 14.65 1.31 0.81
CA PRO A 18 15.64 1.25 -0.26
C PRO A 18 15.13 0.40 -1.42
N GLY A 19 15.45 0.79 -2.66
CA GLY A 19 15.16 0.05 -3.88
C GLY A 19 14.07 0.67 -4.77
N ALA A 20 13.53 -0.14 -5.68
CA ALA A 20 12.47 0.28 -6.60
C ALA A 20 11.13 0.36 -5.85
N VAL A 21 10.67 1.59 -5.60
CA VAL A 21 9.47 1.89 -4.82
C VAL A 21 8.48 2.63 -5.71
N HIS A 22 7.24 2.16 -5.76
CA HIS A 22 6.12 2.91 -6.34
C HIS A 22 5.62 3.94 -5.34
N ARG A 23 5.26 5.13 -5.82
CA ARG A 23 4.81 6.27 -5.00
C ARG A 23 3.45 6.73 -5.48
N TYR A 24 2.49 6.73 -4.55
CA TYR A 24 1.12 7.16 -4.82
C TYR A 24 0.74 8.28 -3.85
N GLN A 25 0.40 9.45 -4.38
CA GLN A 25 -0.04 10.58 -3.56
C GLN A 25 -1.56 10.63 -3.45
N LEU A 26 -2.06 10.97 -2.27
CA LEU A 26 -3.48 11.20 -2.01
C LEU A 26 -3.68 12.29 -0.95
N ARG A 27 -4.83 12.95 -1.01
CA ARG A 27 -5.28 13.93 -0.02
C ARG A 27 -6.27 13.26 0.93
N VAL A 28 -6.17 13.55 2.23
CA VAL A 28 -7.19 13.17 3.21
C VAL A 28 -8.40 14.07 3.09
N PHE A 29 -9.58 13.48 2.89
CA PHE A 29 -10.85 14.21 2.84
C PHE A 29 -11.70 13.96 4.09
N TYR A 30 -12.79 14.73 4.25
CA TYR A 30 -13.71 14.59 5.38
C TYR A 30 -14.19 13.14 5.59
N GLU A 31 -14.49 12.42 4.50
CA GLU A 31 -14.93 11.01 4.54
C GLU A 31 -13.89 10.02 5.10
N ASP A 32 -12.62 10.44 5.15
CA ASP A 32 -11.54 9.62 5.70
C ASP A 32 -11.41 9.76 7.22
N THR A 33 -12.02 10.79 7.81
CA THR A 33 -11.88 11.14 9.23
C THR A 33 -12.97 10.55 10.13
N ASP A 34 -12.70 10.45 11.43
CA ASP A 34 -13.67 10.06 12.45
C ASP A 34 -13.87 11.12 13.54
N ALA A 35 -14.68 10.79 14.55
CA ALA A 35 -15.01 11.69 15.66
C ALA A 35 -13.80 12.10 16.53
N ALA A 36 -12.65 11.44 16.40
CA ALA A 36 -11.41 11.84 17.06
C ALA A 36 -10.64 12.92 16.26
N GLY A 37 -11.15 13.35 15.10
CA GLY A 37 -10.54 14.40 14.28
C GLY A 37 -9.31 13.96 13.49
N ILE A 38 -9.12 12.65 13.35
CA ILE A 38 -8.01 12.02 12.61
C ILE A 38 -8.57 11.01 11.60
N VAL A 39 -7.71 10.50 10.71
CA VAL A 39 -8.09 9.42 9.79
C VAL A 39 -8.48 8.16 10.57
N TYR A 40 -9.68 7.64 10.29
CA TYR A 40 -10.14 6.36 10.85
C TYR A 40 -9.21 5.23 10.41
N TYR A 41 -8.74 4.40 11.35
CA TYR A 41 -7.67 3.43 11.09
C TYR A 41 -7.94 2.50 9.88
N ALA A 42 -9.20 2.12 9.63
CA ALA A 42 -9.55 1.25 8.50
C ALA A 42 -9.41 1.95 7.14
N ASN A 43 -9.48 3.28 7.09
CA ASN A 43 -9.32 4.04 5.84
C ASN A 43 -7.89 3.98 5.29
N TYR A 44 -6.87 3.76 6.14
CA TYR A 44 -5.52 3.47 5.65
C TYR A 44 -5.48 2.21 4.77
N LEU A 45 -6.38 1.24 4.97
CA LEU A 45 -6.48 0.06 4.10
C LEU A 45 -6.95 0.41 2.68
N LYS A 46 -7.83 1.42 2.56
CA LYS A 46 -8.26 1.97 1.26
C LYS A 46 -7.08 2.67 0.57
N PHE A 47 -6.31 3.45 1.32
CA PHE A 47 -5.15 4.19 0.81
C PHE A 47 -4.09 3.26 0.22
N ILE A 48 -3.73 2.22 0.96
CA ILE A 48 -2.74 1.24 0.49
C ILE A 48 -3.28 0.37 -0.65
N GLU A 49 -4.58 0.08 -0.70
CA GLU A 49 -5.18 -0.62 -1.84
C GLU A 49 -5.08 0.20 -3.11
N ARG A 50 -5.50 1.47 -3.08
CA ARG A 50 -5.40 2.40 -4.22
C ARG A 50 -3.95 2.47 -4.74
N ALA A 51 -2.98 2.57 -3.84
CA ALA A 51 -1.56 2.57 -4.22
C ALA A 51 -1.13 1.28 -4.93
N ARG A 52 -1.55 0.09 -4.47
CA ARG A 52 -1.25 -1.17 -5.18
C ARG A 52 -1.93 -1.25 -6.54
N THR A 53 -3.17 -0.79 -6.63
CA THR A 53 -3.92 -0.76 -7.88
C THR A 53 -3.27 0.15 -8.91
N GLU A 54 -2.82 1.34 -8.51
CA GLU A 54 -2.11 2.25 -9.42
C GLU A 54 -0.70 1.76 -9.77
N MET A 55 0.02 1.13 -8.84
CA MET A 55 1.28 0.43 -9.16
C MET A 55 1.08 -0.61 -10.27
N MET A 56 0.02 -1.42 -10.18
CA MET A 56 -0.30 -2.41 -11.21
C MET A 56 -0.67 -1.75 -12.54
N ARG A 57 -1.47 -0.67 -12.50
CA ARG A 57 -1.88 0.08 -13.69
C ARG A 57 -0.68 0.68 -14.43
N GLU A 58 0.22 1.35 -13.71
CA GLU A 58 1.46 1.90 -14.27
C GLU A 58 2.38 0.81 -14.83
N ALA A 59 2.33 -0.40 -14.27
CA ALA A 59 3.06 -1.55 -14.77
C ALA A 59 2.41 -2.21 -16.00
N GLY A 60 1.28 -1.69 -16.49
CA GLY A 60 0.54 -2.20 -17.64
C GLY A 60 -0.45 -3.32 -17.31
N VAL A 61 -0.82 -3.49 -16.04
CA VAL A 61 -1.71 -4.56 -15.57
C VAL A 61 -3.00 -3.97 -15.00
N SER A 62 -4.14 -4.30 -15.60
CA SER A 62 -5.46 -3.93 -15.10
C SER A 62 -6.18 -5.12 -14.46
N HIS A 63 -6.75 -4.93 -13.27
CA HIS A 63 -7.57 -5.93 -12.57
C HIS A 63 -8.75 -6.43 -13.41
N SER A 64 -9.45 -5.53 -14.11
CA SER A 64 -10.59 -5.89 -14.96
C SER A 64 -10.14 -6.72 -16.16
N GLN A 65 -9.01 -6.38 -16.76
CA GLN A 65 -8.43 -7.17 -17.87
C GLN A 65 -7.94 -8.54 -17.40
N LEU A 66 -7.34 -8.64 -16.21
CA LEU A 66 -6.95 -9.92 -15.62
C LEU A 66 -8.15 -10.85 -15.44
N MET A 67 -9.25 -10.34 -14.89
CA MET A 67 -10.46 -11.15 -14.71
C MET A 67 -11.11 -11.54 -16.04
N ALA A 68 -11.19 -10.59 -16.99
CA ALA A 68 -11.81 -10.82 -18.29
C ALA A 68 -11.01 -11.81 -19.15
N GLN A 69 -9.69 -11.63 -19.26
CA GLN A 69 -8.84 -12.36 -20.19
C GLN A 69 -8.17 -13.60 -19.58
N LYS A 70 -7.86 -13.56 -18.29
CA LYS A 70 -7.12 -14.63 -17.59
C LYS A 70 -7.97 -15.34 -16.53
N GLY A 71 -9.15 -14.83 -16.19
CA GLY A 71 -10.05 -15.45 -15.23
C GLY A 71 -9.52 -15.47 -13.80
N VAL A 72 -8.60 -14.56 -13.46
CA VAL A 72 -7.98 -14.47 -12.14
C VAL A 72 -8.23 -13.13 -11.47
N ALA A 73 -8.26 -13.15 -10.14
CA ALA A 73 -8.37 -11.97 -9.28
C ALA A 73 -7.42 -12.06 -8.07
N PHE A 74 -7.22 -10.94 -7.39
CA PHE A 74 -6.44 -10.88 -6.15
C PHE A 74 -7.35 -10.73 -4.93
N ILE A 75 -7.00 -11.43 -3.86
CA ILE A 75 -7.60 -11.27 -2.53
C ILE A 75 -6.52 -10.97 -1.49
N VAL A 76 -6.87 -10.23 -0.45
CA VAL A 76 -5.99 -10.05 0.72
C VAL A 76 -6.09 -11.29 1.61
N ARG A 77 -4.96 -11.97 1.81
CA ARG A 77 -4.83 -13.16 2.69
C ARG A 77 -4.31 -12.82 4.08
N ARG A 78 -3.45 -11.80 4.18
CA ARG A 78 -2.90 -11.28 5.44
C ARG A 78 -2.69 -9.78 5.31
N CYS A 79 -3.00 -9.05 6.37
CA CYS A 79 -2.64 -7.65 6.55
C CYS A 79 -2.11 -7.49 7.97
N LEU A 80 -0.85 -7.10 8.10
CA LEU A 80 -0.26 -6.62 9.36
C LEU A 80 -0.07 -5.12 9.23
N ALA A 81 -0.54 -4.33 10.18
CA ALA A 81 -0.48 -2.88 10.13
C ALA A 81 -0.06 -2.31 11.50
N ASP A 82 0.97 -1.48 11.48
CA ASP A 82 1.48 -0.74 12.64
C ASP A 82 1.13 0.75 12.46
N PHE A 83 0.29 1.29 13.35
CA PHE A 83 -0.15 2.68 13.34
C PHE A 83 0.69 3.48 14.33
N ARG A 84 1.56 4.37 13.82
CA ARG A 84 2.57 5.09 14.62
C ARG A 84 2.18 6.54 14.90
N ALA A 85 1.57 7.20 13.91
CA ALA A 85 1.11 8.58 14.02
C ALA A 85 -0.14 8.79 13.16
N PRO A 86 -1.05 9.70 13.56
CA PRO A 86 -2.27 9.98 12.80
C PRO A 86 -2.03 10.98 11.66
N ALA A 87 -2.81 10.84 10.59
CA ALA A 87 -3.07 11.89 9.61
C ALA A 87 -4.38 12.63 9.94
N ARG A 88 -4.51 13.85 9.46
CA ARG A 88 -5.65 14.76 9.67
C ARG A 88 -6.24 15.21 8.33
N LEU A 89 -7.41 15.84 8.42
CA LEU A 89 -8.05 16.47 7.26
C LEU A 89 -7.04 17.37 6.52
N ASP A 90 -7.10 17.32 5.19
CA ASP A 90 -6.24 18.07 4.29
C ASP A 90 -4.75 17.65 4.29
N ASP A 91 -4.32 16.64 5.03
CA ASP A 91 -2.94 16.14 4.90
C ASP A 91 -2.68 15.58 3.49
N LEU A 92 -1.52 15.92 2.90
CA LEU A 92 -1.04 15.29 1.67
C LEU A 92 -0.21 14.07 2.04
N LEU A 93 -0.74 12.89 1.77
CA LEU A 93 -0.08 11.63 2.07
C LEU A 93 0.61 11.04 0.83
N GLU A 94 1.72 10.35 1.05
CA GLU A 94 2.37 9.52 0.05
C GLU A 94 2.40 8.07 0.53
N VAL A 95 1.76 7.17 -0.21
CA VAL A 95 1.87 5.73 -0.01
C VAL A 95 3.03 5.21 -0.85
N ARG A 96 4.04 4.67 -0.18
CA ARG A 96 5.20 4.03 -0.81
C ARG A 96 5.00 2.52 -0.81
N THR A 97 5.05 1.89 -1.98
CA THR A 97 4.80 0.44 -2.14
C THR A 97 6.01 -0.25 -2.75
N ARG A 98 6.44 -1.38 -2.16
CA ARG A 98 7.43 -2.29 -2.75
C ARG A 98 7.02 -3.74 -2.65
N ILE A 99 7.51 -4.56 -3.58
CA ILE A 99 7.22 -6.00 -3.62
C ILE A 99 8.32 -6.75 -2.88
N LEU A 100 7.96 -7.44 -1.80
CA LEU A 100 8.88 -8.25 -1.00
C LEU A 100 9.13 -9.61 -1.65
N ALA A 101 8.07 -10.28 -2.08
CA ALA A 101 8.15 -11.61 -2.69
C ALA A 101 7.04 -11.82 -3.72
N ILE A 102 7.33 -12.65 -4.71
CA ILE A 102 6.32 -13.15 -5.66
C ILE A 102 6.47 -14.66 -5.70
N GLY A 103 5.41 -15.37 -5.28
CA GLY A 103 5.31 -16.82 -5.34
C GLY A 103 4.43 -17.27 -6.51
N GLY A 104 4.20 -18.58 -6.61
CA GLY A 104 3.41 -19.15 -7.71
C GLY A 104 1.95 -18.67 -7.78
N ALA A 105 1.33 -18.40 -6.63
CA ALA A 105 -0.07 -17.96 -6.51
C ALA A 105 -0.25 -16.83 -5.48
N SER A 106 0.81 -16.13 -5.12
CA SER A 106 0.78 -15.09 -4.08
C SER A 106 1.80 -13.99 -4.32
N ILE A 107 1.51 -12.81 -3.77
CA ILE A 107 2.41 -11.65 -3.77
C ILE A 107 2.50 -11.13 -2.34
N GLU A 108 3.69 -10.76 -1.90
CA GLU A 108 3.91 -10.08 -0.62
C GLU A 108 4.44 -8.69 -0.89
N ALA A 109 3.83 -7.68 -0.27
CA ALA A 109 4.16 -6.27 -0.46
C ALA A 109 4.29 -5.57 0.89
N GLU A 110 5.20 -4.60 0.94
CA GLU A 110 5.29 -3.65 2.03
C GLU A 110 4.80 -2.29 1.54
N GLN A 111 3.99 -1.65 2.37
CA GLN A 111 3.44 -0.33 2.09
C GLN A 111 3.58 0.56 3.30
N VAL A 112 4.09 1.77 3.10
CA VAL A 112 4.24 2.75 4.17
C VAL A 112 3.55 4.03 3.75
N VAL A 113 2.70 4.56 4.63
CA VAL A 113 2.00 5.83 4.46
C VAL A 113 2.82 6.93 5.12
N TRP A 114 3.14 7.97 4.35
CA TRP A 114 3.98 9.09 4.77
C TRP A 114 3.20 10.38 4.80
N HIS A 115 3.54 11.24 5.74
CA HIS A 115 3.24 12.67 5.69
C HIS A 115 4.55 13.44 5.79
N GLY A 116 4.95 14.10 4.71
CA GLY A 116 6.28 14.71 4.62
C GLY A 116 7.41 13.68 4.82
N GLN A 117 8.13 13.80 5.95
CA GLN A 117 9.23 12.90 6.34
C GLN A 117 8.84 11.88 7.41
N ASP A 118 7.61 11.90 7.91
CA ASP A 118 7.16 11.01 8.98
C ASP A 118 6.48 9.77 8.40
N SER A 119 6.83 8.58 8.90
CA SER A 119 6.09 7.35 8.60
C SER A 119 4.92 7.19 9.57
N LEU A 120 3.70 7.25 9.05
CA LEU A 120 2.48 7.22 9.84
C LEU A 120 2.02 5.79 10.09
N VAL A 121 1.96 4.99 9.03
CA VAL A 121 1.44 3.61 9.06
C VAL A 121 2.33 2.72 8.20
N ARG A 122 2.79 1.60 8.76
CA ARG A 122 3.51 0.56 8.02
C ARG A 122 2.63 -0.67 7.90
N CYS A 123 2.54 -1.22 6.69
CA CYS A 123 1.72 -2.37 6.37
C CYS A 123 2.53 -3.44 5.63
N GLU A 124 2.32 -4.70 6.01
CA GLU A 124 2.72 -5.87 5.22
C GLU A 124 1.48 -6.62 4.74
N ILE A 125 1.35 -6.75 3.43
CA ILE A 125 0.19 -7.33 2.76
C ILE A 125 0.60 -8.60 2.03
N LYS A 126 -0.13 -9.68 2.28
CA LYS A 126 -0.07 -10.90 1.48
C LYS A 126 -1.31 -11.01 0.61
N LEU A 127 -1.12 -11.00 -0.70
CA LEU A 127 -2.17 -11.23 -1.69
C LEU A 127 -2.15 -12.69 -2.15
N GLY A 128 -3.32 -13.26 -2.37
CA GLY A 128 -3.51 -14.52 -3.08
C GLY A 128 -4.12 -14.29 -4.46
N CYS A 129 -3.62 -15.00 -5.47
CA CYS A 129 -4.22 -15.07 -6.79
C CYS A 129 -5.24 -16.22 -6.80
N ILE A 130 -6.47 -15.94 -7.24
CA ILE A 130 -7.57 -16.91 -7.26
C ILE A 130 -8.23 -16.97 -8.63
N ASP A 131 -8.79 -18.14 -8.99
CA ASP A 131 -9.64 -18.33 -10.16
C ASP A 131 -11.08 -17.83 -9.90
N ARG A 132 -11.95 -17.93 -10.91
CA ARG A 132 -13.38 -17.56 -10.81
C ARG A 132 -14.15 -18.38 -9.77
N ALA A 133 -13.65 -19.54 -9.37
CA ALA A 133 -14.25 -20.38 -8.34
C ALA A 133 -13.67 -20.08 -6.93
N GLY A 134 -12.81 -19.08 -6.80
CA GLY A 134 -12.18 -18.71 -5.52
C GLY A 134 -11.02 -19.61 -5.11
N ARG A 135 -10.54 -20.51 -5.97
CA ARG A 135 -9.45 -21.43 -5.66
C ARG A 135 -8.10 -20.81 -6.01
N PRO A 136 -7.01 -21.15 -5.32
CA PRO A 136 -5.68 -20.66 -5.66
C PRO A 136 -5.35 -20.89 -7.14
N ALA A 137 -4.91 -19.85 -7.82
CA ALA A 137 -4.57 -19.87 -9.23
C ALA A 137 -3.15 -19.35 -9.45
N ARG A 138 -2.47 -19.91 -10.46
CA ARG A 138 -1.13 -19.45 -10.83
C ARG A 138 -1.17 -17.98 -11.24
N LEU A 139 -0.21 -17.21 -10.75
CA LEU A 139 -0.02 -15.83 -11.15
C LEU A 139 0.34 -15.77 -12.65
N PRO A 140 -0.37 -14.98 -13.47
CA PRO A 140 0.00 -14.82 -14.88
C PRO A 140 1.40 -14.22 -15.03
N GLU A 141 2.17 -14.71 -16.01
CA GLU A 141 3.57 -14.30 -16.23
C GLU A 141 3.70 -12.78 -16.44
N ALA A 142 2.76 -12.18 -17.17
CA ALA A 142 2.73 -10.73 -17.37
C ALA A 142 2.66 -9.94 -16.05
N VAL A 143 1.94 -10.45 -15.05
CA VAL A 143 1.87 -9.82 -13.72
C VAL A 143 3.16 -10.03 -12.96
N HIS A 144 3.73 -11.23 -13.02
CA HIS A 144 5.03 -11.53 -12.40
C HIS A 144 6.11 -10.57 -12.94
N ALA A 145 6.26 -10.48 -14.27
CA ALA A 145 7.22 -9.59 -14.91
C ALA A 145 6.94 -8.11 -14.60
N ALA A 146 5.66 -7.72 -14.59
CA ALA A 146 5.28 -6.36 -14.26
C ALA A 146 5.68 -5.95 -12.84
N LEU A 147 5.46 -6.82 -11.85
CA LEU A 147 5.74 -6.53 -10.44
C LEU A 147 7.21 -6.76 -10.04
N ALA A 148 7.95 -7.61 -10.77
CA ALA A 148 9.36 -7.89 -10.50
C ALA A 148 10.23 -6.62 -10.51
N ARG A 149 9.84 -5.58 -11.28
CA ARG A 149 10.54 -4.29 -11.32
C ARG A 149 10.52 -3.51 -10.00
N PHE A 150 9.58 -3.83 -9.10
CA PHE A 150 9.41 -3.21 -7.78
C PHE A 150 9.96 -4.08 -6.63
N LYS A 151 10.69 -5.15 -6.96
CA LYS A 151 11.47 -5.87 -5.95
C LYS A 151 12.69 -5.02 -5.55
N PRO A 152 13.10 -5.03 -4.28
CA PRO A 152 14.41 -4.52 -3.90
C PRO A 152 15.48 -5.18 -4.77
N ARG A 153 16.38 -4.39 -5.36
CA ARG A 153 17.59 -4.96 -5.95
C ARG A 153 18.38 -5.55 -4.78
N GLU A 154 18.70 -6.84 -4.84
CA GLU A 154 19.66 -7.43 -3.91
C GLU A 154 20.94 -6.59 -3.98
N GLN A 155 21.36 -6.06 -2.83
CA GLN A 155 22.70 -5.52 -2.72
C GLN A 155 23.62 -6.73 -2.86
N ARG A 156 24.22 -6.88 -4.04
CA ARG A 156 25.36 -7.77 -4.26
C ARG A 156 26.44 -7.33 -3.26
N ASN A 157 26.64 -8.13 -2.22
CA ASN A 157 27.88 -8.12 -1.45
C ASN A 157 29.00 -8.69 -2.32
#